data_AF-A0A2N0AHK5-F1
#
_entry.id   AF-A0A2N0AHK5-F1
#
_cell.length_a   1.000
_cell.length_b   1.000
_cell.length_c   1.000
_cell.angle_alpha   90.00
_cell.angle_beta   90.00
_cell.angle_gamma   90.00
#
_symmetry.space_group_name_H-M   'P 1'
#
loop_
_entity.id
_entity.type
_entity.pdbx_description
1 polymer ?
#
loop_
_entity_poly.entity_id
_entity_poly.type
_entity_poly.pdbx_seq_one_letter_code
_entity_poly.pdbx_strand_id
1 'polypeptide(L)'
;MIYCRFCGTKEVQFRKSGKFGCVHCAQVFEFKKPKQIKIIPENRILVLENFVKENRNHINLLSLRTRITRNLNSNLFPFYDPLIEKSKQLLVDFGMGPFLIPKYEQENENQEKITNWEFGFYLGSEDHIRLESIRMPSLKNFPISLFEKKRKISILRFLFQKSHWAYLPELGFVSSCPTNLGLGRRDSILLEIDSDVSFAFFSILQTLSEFGIEFAPSTDHRFRNIGKDRVLIVKISWKNALAVQKRQFYKILGLLGSY
;
A
#
# COMPACT_ATOMS: atom_id res chain seq x y z
N MET A 1 16.15 29.11 11.32
CA MET A 1 14.93 28.33 11.00
C MET A 1 15.31 27.26 9.99
N ILE A 2 15.03 25.99 10.26
CA ILE A 2 15.34 24.90 9.32
C ILE A 2 14.29 24.91 8.20
N TYR A 3 14.75 24.90 6.95
CA TYR A 3 13.91 24.82 5.77
C TYR A 3 14.67 24.12 4.63
N CYS A 4 13.93 23.50 3.72
CA CYS A 4 14.49 22.93 2.51
C CYS A 4 14.81 24.05 1.51
N ARG A 5 16.08 24.21 1.13
CA ARG A 5 16.50 25.24 0.16
C ARG A 5 15.94 25.04 -1.24
N PHE A 6 15.51 23.82 -1.58
CA PHE A 6 15.02 23.48 -2.92
C PHE A 6 13.53 23.77 -3.11
N CYS A 7 12.70 23.43 -2.12
CA CYS A 7 11.24 23.61 -2.23
C CYS A 7 10.68 24.68 -1.29
N GLY A 8 11.51 25.30 -0.44
CA GLY A 8 11.08 26.32 0.52
C GLY A 8 10.26 25.79 1.70
N THR A 9 9.94 24.49 1.77
CA THR A 9 9.22 23.90 2.91
C THR A 9 9.99 24.18 4.19
N LYS A 10 9.31 24.69 5.22
CA LYS A 10 9.85 24.94 6.55
C LYS A 10 9.66 23.71 7.43
N GLU A 11 10.55 23.50 8.39
CA GLU A 11 10.40 22.39 9.35
C GLU A 11 9.05 22.46 10.08
N VAL A 12 8.59 23.65 10.48
CA VAL A 12 7.28 23.83 11.12
C VAL A 12 6.13 23.36 10.24
N GLN A 13 6.21 23.55 8.91
CA GLN A 13 5.22 23.02 7.98
C GLN A 13 5.31 21.50 7.90
N PHE A 14 6.51 20.95 7.83
CA PHE A 14 6.74 19.50 7.85
C PHE A 14 6.21 18.84 9.14
N ARG A 15 6.46 19.41 10.32
CA ARG A 15 5.97 18.88 11.60
C ARG A 15 4.44 18.90 11.69
N LYS A 16 3.78 19.87 11.03
CA LYS A 16 2.32 19.96 10.96
C LYS A 16 1.71 18.99 9.94
N SER A 17 2.28 18.89 8.74
CA SER A 17 1.71 18.07 7.65
C SER A 17 2.18 16.62 7.68
N GLY A 18 3.37 16.37 8.22
CA GLY A 18 4.10 15.11 8.08
C GLY A 18 4.54 14.81 6.63
N LYS A 19 4.54 15.81 5.73
CA LYS A 19 4.82 15.63 4.30
C LYS A 19 6.06 16.39 3.84
N PHE A 20 6.90 15.73 3.06
CA PHE A 20 7.99 16.34 2.30
C PHE A 20 7.45 17.15 1.12
N GLY A 21 8.13 18.26 0.81
CA GLY A 21 7.84 19.06 -0.38
C GLY A 21 8.66 18.68 -1.62
N CYS A 22 9.80 18.02 -1.42
CA CYS A 22 10.63 17.45 -2.50
C CYS A 22 11.59 16.41 -1.91
N VAL A 23 12.38 15.78 -2.77
CA VAL A 23 13.38 14.75 -2.39
C VAL A 23 14.36 15.23 -1.31
N HIS A 24 14.79 16.49 -1.36
CA HIS A 24 15.79 17.05 -0.45
C HIS A 24 15.25 17.29 0.96
N CYS A 25 13.94 17.36 1.15
CA CYS A 25 13.35 17.46 2.50
C CYS A 25 13.78 16.29 3.39
N ALA A 26 13.95 15.09 2.80
CA ALA A 26 14.36 13.89 3.53
C ALA A 26 15.83 13.91 3.99
N GLN A 27 16.63 14.87 3.52
CA GLN A 27 18.01 15.07 3.97
C GLN A 27 18.13 16.20 5.00
N VAL A 28 17.11 17.06 5.09
CA VAL A 28 17.12 18.28 5.91
C VAL A 28 16.30 18.10 7.19
N PHE A 29 15.13 17.48 7.09
CA PHE A 29 14.24 17.33 8.25
C PHE A 29 14.52 16.05 9.01
N GLU A 30 14.39 16.12 10.32
CA GLU A 30 14.43 14.96 11.17
C GLU A 30 13.08 14.24 11.14
N PHE A 31 13.11 12.94 10.84
CA PHE A 31 11.94 12.08 10.89
C PHE A 31 12.36 10.67 11.30
N LYS A 32 11.38 9.90 11.76
CA LYS A 32 11.59 8.48 12.04
C LYS A 32 11.84 7.75 10.72
N LYS A 33 13.11 7.48 10.41
CA LYS A 33 13.48 6.64 9.26
C LYS A 33 12.76 5.29 9.40
N PRO A 34 12.36 4.66 8.27
CA PRO A 34 11.83 3.30 8.30
C PRO A 34 12.78 2.42 9.13
N LYS A 35 12.27 1.79 10.20
CA LYS A 35 13.09 0.91 11.05
C LYS A 35 13.73 -0.16 10.16
N GLN A 36 14.95 -0.57 10.49
CA GLN A 36 15.54 -1.77 9.88
C GLN A 36 14.53 -2.90 9.94
N ILE A 37 14.41 -3.63 8.83
CA ILE A 37 13.41 -4.66 8.68
C ILE A 37 13.69 -5.76 9.69
N LYS A 38 12.81 -5.91 10.68
CA LYS A 38 12.91 -6.96 11.68
C LYS A 38 12.26 -8.23 11.16
N ILE A 39 12.93 -9.36 11.36
CA ILE A 39 12.35 -10.68 11.11
C ILE A 39 11.36 -10.99 12.23
N ILE A 40 10.18 -11.52 11.88
CA ILE A 40 9.18 -11.93 12.88
C ILE A 40 9.65 -13.28 13.45
N PRO A 41 9.74 -13.42 14.79
CA PRO A 41 10.05 -14.69 15.42
C PRO A 41 9.07 -15.80 15.02
N GLU A 42 9.61 -17.01 14.80
CA GLU A 42 8.84 -18.16 14.32
C GLU A 42 7.67 -18.53 15.26
N ASN A 43 7.87 -18.42 16.57
CA ASN A 43 6.81 -18.65 17.56
C ASN A 43 5.62 -17.68 17.38
N ARG A 44 5.86 -16.40 17.08
CA ARG A 44 4.77 -15.42 16.85
C ARG A 44 4.01 -15.72 15.56
N ILE A 45 4.71 -16.20 14.53
CA ILE A 45 4.10 -16.66 13.28
C ILE A 45 3.23 -17.90 13.53
N LEU A 46 3.75 -18.88 14.28
CA LEU A 46 3.03 -20.11 14.61
C LEU A 46 1.74 -19.84 15.39
N VAL A 47 1.78 -18.91 16.35
CA VAL A 47 0.60 -18.47 17.11
C VAL A 47 -0.49 -17.95 16.18
N LEU A 48 -0.14 -17.07 15.23
CA LEU A 48 -1.08 -16.57 14.24
C LEU A 48 -1.60 -17.68 13.32
N GLU A 49 -0.72 -18.58 12.88
CA GLU A 49 -1.08 -19.68 11.99
C GLU A 49 -2.09 -20.64 12.64
N ASN A 50 -1.84 -21.05 13.87
CA ASN A 50 -2.73 -21.93 14.62
C ASN A 50 -4.08 -21.25 14.86
N PHE A 51 -4.07 -19.98 15.26
CA PHE A 51 -5.29 -19.21 15.46
C PHE A 51 -6.16 -19.15 14.20
N VAL A 52 -5.56 -18.83 13.04
CA VAL A 52 -6.29 -18.76 11.77
C VAL A 52 -6.83 -20.13 11.34
N LYS A 53 -6.08 -21.22 11.59
CA LYS A 53 -6.54 -22.59 11.29
C LYS A 53 -7.73 -23.00 12.14
N GLU A 54 -7.68 -22.73 13.45
CA GLU A 54 -8.74 -23.06 14.41
C GLU A 54 -10.01 -22.23 14.16
N ASN A 55 -9.86 -20.98 13.72
CA ASN A 55 -10.96 -20.02 13.58
C ASN A 55 -11.32 -19.72 12.12
N ARG A 56 -11.05 -20.65 11.20
CA ARG A 56 -11.20 -20.43 9.75
C ARG A 56 -12.61 -19.99 9.33
N ASN A 57 -13.64 -20.48 10.01
CA ASN A 57 -15.04 -20.14 9.72
C ASN A 57 -15.45 -18.76 10.23
N HIS A 58 -14.63 -18.15 11.10
CA HIS A 58 -14.87 -16.84 11.72
C HIS A 58 -14.03 -15.72 11.08
N ILE A 59 -13.22 -16.05 10.07
CA ILE A 59 -12.32 -15.12 9.39
C ILE A 59 -12.52 -15.27 7.88
N ASN A 60 -13.11 -14.24 7.28
CA ASN A 60 -13.39 -14.22 5.85
C ASN A 60 -12.54 -13.15 5.16
N LEU A 61 -11.83 -13.54 4.10
CA LEU A 61 -11.06 -12.58 3.30
C LEU A 61 -12.01 -11.85 2.34
N LEU A 62 -12.03 -10.52 2.42
CA LEU A 62 -12.80 -9.68 1.52
C LEU A 62 -11.97 -9.24 0.32
N SER A 63 -10.73 -8.78 0.55
CA SER A 63 -9.88 -8.29 -0.53
C SER A 63 -8.39 -8.30 -0.23
N LEU A 64 -7.60 -8.34 -1.31
CA LEU A 64 -6.17 -8.12 -1.34
C LEU A 64 -5.91 -6.83 -2.11
N ARG A 65 -5.07 -5.95 -1.58
CA ARG A 65 -4.72 -4.67 -2.21
C ARG A 65 -3.22 -4.41 -2.15
N THR A 66 -2.60 -4.20 -3.30
CA THR A 66 -1.21 -3.73 -3.43
C THR A 66 -1.21 -2.28 -3.89
N ARG A 67 -0.40 -1.44 -3.27
CA ARG A 67 -0.16 -0.05 -3.68
C ARG A 67 1.32 0.21 -3.85
N ILE A 68 1.69 0.97 -4.87
CA ILE A 68 3.05 1.48 -5.08
C ILE A 68 2.96 2.96 -5.43
N THR A 69 3.65 3.81 -4.66
CA THR A 69 3.65 5.26 -4.86
C THR A 69 4.98 5.76 -5.43
N ARG A 70 4.94 6.76 -6.31
CA ARG A 70 6.12 7.38 -6.91
C ARG A 70 5.95 8.87 -7.08
N ASN A 71 7.04 9.59 -6.80
CA ASN A 71 7.20 10.98 -7.18
C ASN A 71 8.24 11.12 -8.29
N LEU A 72 7.99 12.03 -9.23
CA LEU A 72 8.91 12.34 -10.31
C LEU A 72 10.23 12.92 -9.78
N ASN A 73 11.32 12.60 -10.45
CA ASN A 73 12.64 13.14 -10.09
C ASN A 73 12.72 14.67 -10.31
N SER A 74 13.52 15.34 -9.48
CA SER A 74 13.84 16.78 -9.55
C SER A 74 12.64 17.74 -9.56
N ASN A 75 11.47 17.31 -9.08
CA ASN A 75 10.28 18.15 -8.99
C ASN A 75 9.82 18.33 -7.54
N LEU A 76 8.97 19.34 -7.34
CA LEU A 76 8.16 19.45 -6.13
C LEU A 76 7.17 18.29 -6.06
N PHE A 77 6.82 17.88 -4.86
CA PHE A 77 5.83 16.81 -4.64
C PHE A 77 4.39 17.37 -4.76
N PRO A 78 3.38 16.50 -4.97
CA PRO A 78 2.02 16.92 -5.33
C PRO A 78 1.32 17.91 -4.41
N PHE A 79 1.72 17.98 -3.14
CA PHE A 79 1.24 19.01 -2.23
C PHE A 79 1.50 20.43 -2.78
N TYR A 80 2.59 20.61 -3.52
CA TYR A 80 2.95 21.87 -4.18
C TYR A 80 2.66 21.84 -5.68
N ASP A 81 2.93 20.72 -6.36
CA ASP A 81 2.74 20.60 -7.80
C ASP A 81 2.27 19.19 -8.19
N PRO A 82 0.97 18.99 -8.49
CA PRO A 82 0.43 17.69 -8.83
C PRO A 82 0.99 17.06 -10.11
N LEU A 83 1.53 17.86 -11.05
CA LEU A 83 2.10 17.41 -12.34
C LEU A 83 1.26 16.33 -13.06
N ILE A 84 -0.07 16.49 -13.10
CA ILE A 84 -0.99 15.48 -13.64
C ILE A 84 -0.69 15.18 -15.11
N GLU A 85 -0.60 16.20 -15.96
CA GLU A 85 -0.37 15.99 -17.40
C GLU A 85 1.01 15.40 -17.69
N LYS A 86 2.04 15.83 -16.96
CA LYS A 86 3.40 15.25 -17.08
C LYS A 86 3.42 13.77 -16.66
N SER A 87 2.73 13.44 -15.56
CA SER A 87 2.61 12.06 -15.07
C SER A 87 1.81 11.18 -16.02
N LYS A 88 0.74 11.73 -16.61
CA LYS A 88 -0.08 11.09 -17.63
C LYS A 88 0.73 10.82 -18.90
N GLN A 89 1.45 11.82 -19.42
CA GLN A 89 2.28 11.67 -20.60
C GLN A 89 3.35 10.59 -20.38
N LEU A 90 4.03 10.61 -19.22
CA LEU A 90 5.00 9.58 -18.88
C LEU A 90 4.39 8.17 -18.89
N LEU A 91 3.16 8.00 -18.39
CA LEU A 91 2.50 6.70 -18.45
C LEU A 91 2.15 6.31 -19.90
N VAL A 92 1.73 7.25 -20.74
CA VAL A 92 1.47 7.00 -22.17
C VAL A 92 2.73 6.57 -22.90
N ASP A 93 3.86 7.25 -22.67
CA ASP A 93 5.15 6.95 -23.30
C ASP A 93 5.65 5.53 -22.99
N PHE A 94 5.25 4.99 -21.83
CA PHE A 94 5.58 3.63 -21.40
C PHE A 94 4.47 2.60 -21.69
N GLY A 95 3.46 2.96 -22.49
CA GLY A 95 2.35 2.08 -22.86
C GLY A 95 1.37 1.76 -21.72
N MET A 96 1.34 2.60 -20.68
CA MET A 96 0.52 2.45 -19.47
C MET A 96 -0.68 3.40 -19.44
N GLY A 97 -0.85 4.26 -20.44
CA GLY A 97 -2.00 5.15 -20.59
C GLY A 97 -3.36 4.44 -20.43
N PRO A 98 -3.57 3.24 -20.99
CA PRO A 98 -4.80 2.48 -20.80
C PRO A 98 -5.06 1.98 -19.38
N PHE A 99 -4.20 2.27 -18.39
CA PHE A 99 -4.40 1.89 -16.98
C PHE A 99 -4.67 3.10 -16.07
N LEU A 100 -4.89 4.28 -16.65
CA LEU A 100 -5.26 5.48 -15.92
C LEU A 100 -6.69 5.38 -15.40
N ILE A 101 -6.88 5.65 -14.11
CA ILE A 101 -8.21 5.75 -13.50
C ILE A 101 -8.76 7.17 -13.75
N PRO A 102 -9.93 7.32 -14.42
CA PRO A 102 -10.55 8.63 -14.68
C PRO A 102 -10.82 9.44 -13.41
N LYS A 103 -10.70 10.77 -13.47
CA LYS A 103 -10.93 11.69 -12.33
C LYS A 103 -12.32 11.52 -11.68
N TYR A 104 -13.37 11.27 -12.45
CA TYR A 104 -14.73 11.07 -11.92
C TYR A 104 -14.88 9.80 -11.05
N GLU A 105 -13.96 8.84 -11.17
CA GLU A 105 -13.89 7.65 -10.30
C GLU A 105 -12.99 7.86 -9.07
N GLN A 106 -12.25 8.97 -9.02
CA GLN A 106 -11.37 9.31 -7.89
C GLN A 106 -12.13 10.01 -6.74
N GLU A 107 -13.26 10.67 -7.05
CA GLU A 107 -14.08 11.43 -6.09
C GLU A 107 -15.21 10.60 -5.45
N ASN A 108 -15.51 9.41 -6.00
CA ASN A 108 -16.46 8.46 -5.43
C ASN A 108 -15.73 7.22 -4.90
N GLU A 109 -15.13 7.32 -3.71
CA GLU A 109 -14.54 6.16 -2.99
C GLU A 109 -15.58 5.08 -2.60
N ASN A 110 -16.87 5.27 -2.93
CA ASN A 110 -18.00 4.46 -2.48
C ASN A 110 -18.82 3.82 -3.61
N GLN A 111 -18.21 3.34 -4.70
CA GLN A 111 -18.95 2.46 -5.62
C GLN A 111 -18.16 1.23 -6.05
N GLU A 112 -18.71 0.09 -5.64
CA GLU A 112 -18.65 -1.21 -6.30
C GLU A 112 -19.01 -1.05 -7.79
N LYS A 113 -18.08 -0.58 -8.60
CA LYS A 113 -18.09 -0.82 -10.04
C LYS A 113 -16.83 -1.58 -10.38
N ILE A 114 -17.03 -2.88 -10.52
CA ILE A 114 -16.11 -3.83 -11.14
C ILE A 114 -15.91 -3.36 -12.59
N THR A 115 -14.98 -2.44 -12.80
CA THR A 115 -14.20 -2.44 -14.04
C THR A 115 -13.18 -3.56 -13.86
N ASN A 116 -13.02 -4.42 -14.88
CA ASN A 116 -12.17 -5.63 -14.89
C ASN A 116 -10.66 -5.37 -14.71
N TRP A 117 -10.29 -4.28 -14.06
CA TRP A 117 -8.93 -3.80 -13.97
C TRP A 117 -8.34 -4.32 -12.69
N GLU A 118 -7.54 -5.39 -12.81
CA GLU A 118 -6.72 -5.89 -11.70
C GLU A 118 -5.80 -4.79 -11.13
N PHE A 119 -5.54 -3.71 -11.86
CA PHE A 119 -4.71 -2.59 -11.44
C PHE A 119 -5.06 -1.28 -12.16
N GLY A 120 -4.77 -0.15 -11.50
CA GLY A 120 -4.97 1.20 -12.04
C GLY A 120 -4.00 2.23 -11.46
N PHE A 121 -3.76 3.30 -12.21
CA PHE A 121 -2.92 4.44 -11.82
C PHE A 121 -3.78 5.65 -11.44
N TYR A 122 -3.50 6.18 -10.25
CA TYR A 122 -4.02 7.45 -9.73
C TYR A 122 -2.94 8.52 -9.85
N LEU A 123 -3.33 9.75 -10.20
CA LEU A 123 -2.39 10.85 -10.45
C LEU A 123 -2.62 12.01 -9.50
N GLY A 124 -1.54 12.69 -9.11
CA GLY A 124 -1.58 14.02 -8.49
C GLY A 124 -2.27 14.09 -7.11
N SER A 125 -2.35 12.97 -6.39
CA SER A 125 -2.93 12.93 -5.03
C SER A 125 -1.85 13.20 -3.98
N GLU A 126 -1.51 12.22 -3.15
CA GLU A 126 -0.40 12.32 -2.19
C GLU A 126 0.97 12.22 -2.87
N ASP A 127 1.06 11.37 -3.89
CA ASP A 127 2.24 11.14 -4.73
C ASP A 127 1.84 11.33 -6.20
N HIS A 128 2.79 11.70 -7.07
CA HIS A 128 2.50 12.03 -8.47
C HIS A 128 1.82 10.87 -9.19
N ILE A 129 2.28 9.64 -8.92
CA ILE A 129 1.71 8.41 -9.45
C ILE A 129 1.53 7.42 -8.31
N ARG A 130 0.33 6.84 -8.21
CA ARG A 130 0.04 5.69 -7.36
C ARG A 130 -0.54 4.56 -8.20
N LEU A 131 0.21 3.46 -8.32
CA LEU A 131 -0.34 2.20 -8.78
C LEU A 131 -1.14 1.58 -7.65
N GLU A 132 -2.28 1.01 -8.00
CA GLU A 132 -3.11 0.22 -7.11
C GLU A 132 -3.57 -1.03 -7.81
N SER A 133 -3.56 -2.15 -7.11
CA SER A 133 -4.13 -3.42 -7.57
C SER A 133 -5.01 -3.96 -6.48
N ILE A 134 -6.27 -4.24 -6.78
CA ILE A 134 -7.24 -4.82 -5.85
C ILE A 134 -7.70 -6.16 -6.43
N ARG A 135 -7.74 -7.18 -5.59
CA ARG A 135 -8.18 -8.52 -5.95
C ARG A 135 -9.20 -9.04 -4.93
N MET A 136 -10.37 -9.43 -5.41
CA MET A 136 -11.38 -10.14 -4.62
C MET A 136 -11.12 -11.65 -4.66
N PRO A 137 -11.30 -12.39 -3.56
CA PRO A 137 -11.14 -13.85 -3.54
C PRO A 137 -12.14 -14.60 -4.43
N SER A 138 -13.32 -14.02 -4.67
CA SER A 138 -14.36 -14.58 -5.54
C SER A 138 -13.94 -14.62 -7.02
N LEU A 139 -12.94 -13.83 -7.43
CA LEU A 139 -12.33 -13.92 -8.76
C LEU A 139 -11.42 -15.16 -8.76
N LYS A 140 -11.97 -16.28 -9.27
CA LYS A 140 -11.26 -17.56 -9.47
C LYS A 140 -9.84 -17.31 -9.96
N ASN A 141 -8.87 -18.08 -9.44
CA ASN A 141 -7.50 -18.17 -9.94
C ASN A 141 -7.52 -18.70 -11.40
N PHE A 142 -7.91 -17.86 -12.36
CA PHE A 142 -7.64 -18.16 -13.75
C PHE A 142 -6.12 -18.11 -13.96
N PRO A 143 -5.54 -19.06 -14.70
CA PRO A 143 -4.12 -19.02 -15.01
C PRO A 143 -3.82 -17.68 -15.69
N ILE A 144 -2.99 -16.86 -15.04
CA ILE A 144 -2.56 -15.58 -15.58
C ILE A 144 -1.94 -15.84 -16.95
N SER A 145 -2.47 -15.19 -17.98
CA SER A 145 -1.94 -15.37 -19.32
C SER A 145 -0.48 -14.90 -19.40
N LEU A 146 0.30 -15.46 -20.32
CA LEU A 146 1.69 -15.02 -20.53
C LEU A 146 1.77 -13.51 -20.81
N PHE A 147 0.75 -12.97 -21.49
CA PHE A 147 0.62 -11.53 -21.77
C PHE A 147 0.47 -10.72 -20.48
N GLU A 148 -0.43 -11.13 -19.58
CA GLU A 148 -0.63 -10.45 -18.29
C GLU A 148 0.61 -10.52 -17.40
N LYS A 149 1.33 -11.66 -17.42
CA LYS A 149 2.60 -11.79 -16.70
C LYS A 149 3.65 -10.83 -17.23
N LYS A 150 3.84 -10.76 -18.56
CA LYS A 150 4.76 -9.80 -19.21
C LYS A 150 4.37 -8.35 -18.88
N ARG A 151 3.08 -8.05 -18.88
CA ARG A 151 2.52 -6.74 -18.52
C ARG A 151 2.83 -6.35 -17.08
N LYS A 152 2.57 -7.24 -16.10
CA LYS A 152 2.91 -7.00 -14.68
C LYS A 152 4.42 -6.74 -14.51
N ILE A 153 5.26 -7.52 -15.19
CA ILE A 153 6.71 -7.32 -15.16
C ILE A 153 7.09 -5.94 -15.74
N SER A 154 6.49 -5.53 -16.86
CA SER A 154 6.74 -4.21 -17.47
C SER A 154 6.40 -3.06 -16.53
N ILE A 155 5.22 -3.13 -15.88
CA ILE A 155 4.78 -2.14 -14.89
C ILE A 155 5.76 -2.05 -13.72
N LEU A 156 6.17 -3.19 -13.17
CA LEU A 156 7.15 -3.19 -12.08
C LEU A 156 8.50 -2.64 -12.53
N ARG A 157 8.98 -2.98 -13.73
CA ARG A 157 10.24 -2.44 -14.28
C ARG A 157 10.21 -0.91 -14.35
N PHE A 158 9.14 -0.34 -14.91
CA PHE A 158 8.94 1.10 -14.94
C PHE A 158 8.94 1.72 -13.53
N LEU A 159 8.15 1.17 -12.61
CA LEU A 159 8.06 1.67 -11.23
C LEU A 159 9.36 1.51 -10.43
N PHE A 160 10.28 0.62 -10.83
CA PHE A 160 11.56 0.43 -10.17
C PHE A 160 12.75 1.04 -10.93
N GLN A 161 12.50 1.70 -12.05
CA GLN A 161 13.53 2.40 -12.82
C GLN A 161 13.84 3.76 -12.20
N LYS A 162 14.98 3.86 -11.50
CA LYS A 162 15.37 5.03 -10.68
C LYS A 162 15.42 6.36 -11.42
N SER A 163 15.69 6.37 -12.73
CA SER A 163 15.86 7.60 -13.52
C SER A 163 14.61 8.50 -13.55
N HIS A 164 13.41 7.92 -13.42
CA HIS A 164 12.16 8.68 -13.47
C HIS A 164 11.72 9.22 -12.12
N TRP A 165 12.25 8.66 -11.03
CA TRP A 165 11.67 8.79 -9.71
C TRP A 165 12.63 9.50 -8.76
N ALA A 166 12.07 10.28 -7.83
CA ALA A 166 12.81 10.80 -6.70
C ALA A 166 13.41 9.62 -5.91
N TYR A 167 14.74 9.57 -5.84
CA TYR A 167 15.47 8.45 -5.24
C TYR A 167 16.69 8.96 -4.48
N LEU A 168 16.91 8.42 -3.28
CA LEU A 168 18.12 8.64 -2.50
C LEU A 168 18.75 7.27 -2.17
N PRO A 169 20.07 7.06 -2.36
CA PRO A 169 20.71 5.76 -2.11
C PRO A 169 20.40 5.15 -0.74
N GLU A 170 20.39 5.98 0.31
CA GLU A 170 20.14 5.54 1.69
C GLU A 170 18.66 5.27 2.02
N LEU A 171 17.73 5.86 1.26
CA LEU A 171 16.29 5.83 1.58
C LEU A 171 15.45 5.10 0.53
N GLY A 172 15.99 4.80 -0.65
CA GLY A 172 15.23 4.27 -1.77
C GLY A 172 14.42 5.35 -2.48
N PHE A 173 13.24 4.97 -2.98
CA PHE A 173 12.29 5.91 -3.58
C PHE A 173 11.74 6.84 -2.50
N VAL A 174 11.68 8.13 -2.83
CA VAL A 174 11.23 9.18 -1.91
C VAL A 174 9.82 9.59 -2.27
N SER A 175 8.90 9.32 -1.35
CA SER A 175 7.50 9.73 -1.40
C SER A 175 7.24 10.97 -0.56
N SER A 176 6.05 11.54 -0.70
CA SER A 176 5.64 12.72 0.08
C SER A 176 5.54 12.41 1.57
N CYS A 177 5.03 11.23 1.93
CA CYS A 177 5.01 10.79 3.32
C CYS A 177 6.26 9.97 3.69
N PRO A 178 6.92 10.26 4.83
CA PRO A 178 8.04 9.46 5.34
C PRO A 178 7.73 7.97 5.48
N THR A 179 6.48 7.59 5.73
CA THR A 179 6.11 6.16 5.87
C THR A 179 6.09 5.39 4.55
N ASN A 180 6.15 6.09 3.41
CA ASN A 180 6.16 5.50 2.07
C ASN A 180 7.57 5.50 1.44
N LEU A 181 8.60 5.91 2.18
CA LEU A 181 10.00 5.79 1.72
C LEU A 181 10.39 4.32 1.46
N GLY A 182 11.46 4.11 0.70
CA GLY A 182 11.96 2.78 0.38
C GLY A 182 11.38 2.28 -0.92
N LEU A 183 10.62 1.18 -0.89
CA LEU A 183 9.99 0.64 -2.11
C LEU A 183 8.69 1.35 -2.46
N GLY A 184 8.14 2.17 -1.54
CA GLY A 184 6.80 2.77 -1.67
C GLY A 184 5.69 1.74 -1.80
N ARG A 185 5.98 0.46 -1.51
CA ARG A 185 5.04 -0.66 -1.67
C ARG A 185 4.33 -0.95 -0.36
N ARG A 186 3.00 -0.90 -0.41
CA ARG A 186 2.11 -1.30 0.69
C ARG A 186 1.17 -2.39 0.20
N ASP A 187 1.32 -3.57 0.79
CA ASP A 187 0.37 -4.66 0.60
C ASP A 187 -0.64 -4.61 1.76
N SER A 188 -1.89 -4.96 1.49
CA SER A 188 -2.96 -4.95 2.48
C SER A 188 -3.99 -6.02 2.20
N ILE A 189 -4.59 -6.52 3.27
CA ILE A 189 -5.76 -7.39 3.24
C ILE A 189 -6.90 -6.73 3.99
N LEU A 190 -8.11 -7.01 3.52
CA LEU A 190 -9.33 -6.66 4.21
C LEU A 190 -9.98 -7.96 4.67
N LEU A 191 -10.13 -8.12 5.97
CA LEU A 191 -10.74 -9.29 6.60
C LEU A 191 -12.06 -8.88 7.22
N GLU A 192 -13.04 -9.75 7.12
CA GLU A 192 -14.23 -9.78 7.95
C GLU A 192 -14.00 -10.79 9.07
N ILE A 193 -14.26 -10.37 10.31
CA ILE A 193 -13.94 -11.12 11.52
C ILE A 193 -15.14 -11.10 12.45
N ASP A 194 -15.56 -12.28 12.91
CA ASP A 194 -16.66 -12.41 13.85
C ASP A 194 -16.29 -11.79 15.21
N SER A 195 -17.28 -11.23 15.91
CA SER A 195 -17.08 -10.61 17.21
C SER A 195 -16.38 -11.53 18.20
N ASP A 196 -16.70 -12.81 18.17
CA ASP A 196 -16.30 -13.82 19.16
C ASP A 196 -14.79 -14.10 19.14
N VAL A 197 -14.15 -13.95 17.97
CA VAL A 197 -12.71 -14.18 17.79
C VAL A 197 -11.92 -12.88 17.64
N SER A 198 -12.60 -11.75 17.44
CA SER A 198 -11.97 -10.46 17.13
C SER A 198 -10.95 -10.00 18.18
N PHE A 199 -11.28 -10.10 19.48
CA PHE A 199 -10.40 -9.66 20.56
C PHE A 199 -9.09 -10.45 20.62
N ALA A 200 -9.19 -11.79 20.54
CA ALA A 200 -8.03 -12.67 20.52
C ALA A 200 -7.16 -12.42 19.28
N PHE A 201 -7.79 -12.23 18.12
CA PHE A 201 -7.08 -11.92 16.89
C PHE A 201 -6.30 -10.61 16.98
N PHE A 202 -6.91 -9.53 17.51
CA PHE A 202 -6.19 -8.27 17.69
C PHE A 202 -5.06 -8.36 18.69
N SER A 203 -5.25 -9.12 19.76
CA SER A 203 -4.19 -9.35 20.75
C SER A 203 -2.97 -9.99 20.09
N ILE A 204 -3.17 -10.97 19.20
CA ILE A 204 -2.10 -11.57 18.39
C ILE A 204 -1.47 -10.53 17.46
N LEU A 205 -2.26 -9.79 16.67
CA LEU A 205 -1.75 -8.79 15.73
C LEU A 205 -0.96 -7.67 16.41
N GLN A 206 -1.34 -7.27 17.63
CA GLN A 206 -0.63 -6.25 18.41
C GLN A 206 0.82 -6.67 18.68
N THR A 207 1.07 -7.97 18.90
CA THR A 207 2.43 -8.52 19.04
C THR A 207 3.27 -8.40 17.77
N LEU A 208 2.63 -8.17 16.62
CA LEU A 208 3.26 -8.09 15.32
C LEU A 208 3.47 -6.64 14.84
N SER A 209 2.95 -5.66 15.56
CA SER A 209 2.98 -4.23 15.19
C SER A 209 4.40 -3.68 14.98
N GLU A 210 5.39 -4.19 15.72
CA GLU A 210 6.78 -3.73 15.60
C GLU A 210 7.50 -4.18 14.32
N PHE A 211 6.91 -5.10 13.54
CA PHE A 211 7.48 -5.67 12.31
C PHE A 211 6.93 -5.02 11.02
N GLY A 212 6.41 -3.80 11.13
CA GLY A 212 5.86 -3.06 9.98
C GLY A 212 4.46 -3.51 9.56
N ILE A 213 3.75 -4.16 10.48
CA ILE A 213 2.35 -4.56 10.34
C ILE A 213 1.49 -3.50 11.00
N GLU A 214 0.63 -2.87 10.21
CA GLU A 214 -0.40 -1.97 10.69
C GLU A 214 -1.75 -2.68 10.55
N PHE A 215 -2.56 -2.61 11.59
CA PHE A 215 -3.95 -3.04 11.51
C PHE A 215 -4.84 -1.93 12.05
N ALA A 216 -5.97 -1.73 11.41
CA ALA A 216 -6.97 -0.78 11.84
C ALA A 216 -8.35 -1.33 11.49
N PRO A 217 -9.38 -1.02 12.30
CA PRO A 217 -10.75 -1.11 11.84
C PRO A 217 -10.86 -0.38 10.50
N SER A 218 -11.54 -0.98 9.52
CA SER A 218 -11.78 -0.29 8.26
C SER A 218 -12.57 0.98 8.55
N THR A 219 -12.02 2.14 8.20
CA THR A 219 -12.67 3.45 8.40
C THR A 219 -14.03 3.50 7.73
N ASP A 220 -14.17 2.75 6.64
CA ASP A 220 -15.30 2.80 5.70
C ASP A 220 -16.35 1.71 6.04
N HIS A 221 -15.96 0.70 6.83
CA HIS A 221 -16.79 -0.46 7.13
C HIS A 221 -16.67 -0.91 8.60
N ARG A 222 -16.57 0.04 9.55
CA ARG A 222 -16.26 -0.24 10.96
C ARG A 222 -17.14 -1.33 11.58
N PHE A 223 -18.41 -1.40 11.19
CA PHE A 223 -19.30 -2.53 11.42
C PHE A 223 -20.24 -2.63 10.21
N ARG A 224 -20.33 -3.80 9.56
CA ARG A 224 -21.46 -4.10 8.68
C ARG A 224 -22.43 -4.98 9.48
N ASN A 225 -23.69 -4.57 9.53
CA ASN A 225 -24.76 -5.47 10.00
C ASN A 225 -25.09 -6.39 8.82
N ILE A 226 -24.56 -7.61 8.81
CA ILE A 226 -24.99 -8.65 7.87
C ILE A 226 -25.96 -9.55 8.64
N GLY A 227 -27.26 -9.30 8.51
CA GLY A 227 -28.28 -10.03 9.27
C GLY A 227 -28.33 -9.61 10.75
N LYS A 228 -28.17 -10.57 11.67
CA LYS A 228 -28.23 -10.36 13.14
C LYS A 228 -26.86 -10.24 13.82
N ASP A 229 -25.77 -10.56 13.13
CA ASP A 229 -24.43 -10.67 13.73
C ASP A 229 -23.56 -9.44 13.43
N ARG A 230 -22.82 -8.96 14.44
CA ARG A 230 -21.89 -7.83 14.32
C ARG A 230 -20.54 -8.34 13.85
N VAL A 231 -20.27 -8.20 12.55
CA VAL A 231 -18.93 -8.47 11.99
C VAL A 231 -18.05 -7.23 11.99
N LEU A 232 -16.77 -7.43 12.29
CA LEU A 232 -15.76 -6.38 12.31
C LEU A 232 -14.88 -6.49 11.07
N ILE A 233 -14.81 -5.41 10.30
CA ILE A 233 -13.95 -5.36 9.12
C ILE A 233 -12.61 -4.75 9.49
N VAL A 234 -11.55 -5.52 9.31
CA VAL A 234 -10.18 -5.17 9.69
C VAL A 234 -9.31 -5.07 8.44
N LYS A 235 -8.61 -3.95 8.33
CA LYS A 235 -7.57 -3.76 7.32
C LYS A 235 -6.22 -4.04 7.95
N ILE A 236 -5.52 -5.06 7.48
CA ILE A 236 -4.13 -5.35 7.83
C ILE A 236 -3.24 -4.91 6.68
N SER A 237 -2.15 -4.22 6.96
CA SER A 237 -1.24 -3.64 5.99
C SER A 237 0.21 -3.91 6.35
N TRP A 238 1.02 -4.22 5.34
CA TRP A 238 2.47 -4.33 5.44
C TRP A 238 3.12 -3.17 4.70
N LYS A 239 3.83 -2.32 5.44
CA LYS A 239 4.68 -1.27 4.86
C LYS A 239 6.11 -1.76 4.86
N ASN A 240 6.73 -1.90 3.69
CA ASN A 240 8.15 -2.25 3.55
C ASN A 240 8.61 -3.56 4.27
N ALA A 241 7.72 -4.54 4.47
CA ALA A 241 8.09 -5.86 5.01
C ALA A 241 8.87 -6.74 4.00
N LEU A 242 9.66 -7.72 4.48
CA LEU A 242 10.40 -8.65 3.61
C LEU A 242 9.44 -9.45 2.72
N ALA A 243 9.88 -9.77 1.51
CA ALA A 243 9.13 -10.64 0.60
C ALA A 243 8.81 -12.01 1.24
N VAL A 244 9.73 -12.56 2.04
CA VAL A 244 9.54 -13.83 2.76
C VAL A 244 8.42 -13.72 3.79
N GLN A 245 8.41 -12.64 4.60
CA GLN A 245 7.36 -12.41 5.60
C GLN A 245 5.99 -12.24 4.95
N LYS A 246 5.92 -11.49 3.85
CA LYS A 246 4.68 -11.34 3.08
C LYS A 246 4.15 -12.69 2.57
N ARG A 247 5.04 -13.53 2.03
CA ARG A 247 4.69 -14.89 1.58
C ARG A 247 4.21 -15.77 2.72
N GLN A 248 4.83 -15.70 3.90
CA GLN A 248 4.39 -16.43 5.08
C GLN A 248 2.98 -16.02 5.49
N PHE A 249 2.68 -14.72 5.56
CA PHE A 249 1.31 -14.26 5.84
C PHE A 249 0.29 -14.71 4.81
N TYR A 250 0.63 -14.60 3.52
CA TYR A 250 -0.24 -15.12 2.48
C TYR A 250 -0.47 -16.63 2.64
N LYS A 251 0.55 -17.41 3.01
CA LYS A 251 0.39 -18.83 3.29
C LYS A 251 -0.55 -19.09 4.47
N ILE A 252 -0.38 -18.38 5.59
CA ILE A 252 -1.22 -18.51 6.78
C ILE A 252 -2.69 -18.28 6.45
N LEU A 253 -2.96 -17.30 5.59
CA LEU A 253 -4.31 -16.94 5.18
C LEU A 253 -4.86 -17.78 4.01
N GLY A 254 -4.11 -18.79 3.54
CA GLY A 254 -4.53 -19.64 2.41
C GLY A 254 -4.46 -18.95 1.04
N LEU A 255 -3.63 -17.93 0.88
CA LEU A 255 -3.52 -17.04 -0.29
C LEU A 255 -2.29 -17.32 -1.16
N LEU A 256 -1.75 -18.54 -1.10
CA LEU A 256 -0.67 -18.97 -1.99
C LEU A 256 -1.18 -18.97 -3.45
N GLY A 257 -0.46 -18.29 -4.34
CA GLY A 257 -0.86 -18.07 -5.74
C GLY A 257 -1.58 -16.74 -6.00
N SER A 258 -1.78 -15.91 -4.97
CA SER A 258 -2.41 -14.59 -5.13
C SER A 258 -1.47 -13.46 -5.61
N TYR A 259 -0.18 -13.77 -5.81
CA TYR A 259 0.92 -12.83 -6.10
C TYR A 259 1.41 -12.88 -7.54
#